data_AF-A0A7S0S9F1-F1
#
_entry.id   AF-A0A7S0S9F1-F1
#
_cell.length_a   1.000
_cell.length_b   1.000
_cell.length_c   1.000
_cell.angle_alpha   90.00
_cell.angle_beta   90.00
_cell.angle_gamma   90.00
#
_symmetry.space_group_name_H-M   'P 1'
#
loop_
_entity.id
_entity.type
_entity.pdbx_description
1 polymer ?
#
loop_
_entity_poly.entity_id
_entity_poly.type
_entity_poly.pdbx_seq_one_letter_code
_entity_poly.pdbx_strand_id
1 'polypeptide(L)'
;APELLDTYDNLWNFFLSRVRDNLHLCLCFSPVGEKFSRRARNFPGLINGCTIDWFLPWPQDALVAVSTKFIGDFSMACSDRDKTSLQLHMGHVHVAVTQVCREYFGKYRRHVYVTPKSYLSFIAGYRSLYEAKLGEVRMLADTINRGLAKLFEAQEDVKDMQKMLGAKNRDLTEAQRVSASLLQEISSSTAVAEKEKAKVATIVDAVTKKAYEIAVAKKTCEHDLALAQPALNEAVDALKSIS
;
A
#
# COMPACT_ATOMS: atom_id res chain seq x y z
N ALA A 1 -67.41 35.54 -29.22
CA ALA A 1 -67.36 36.30 -30.48
C ALA A 1 -68.08 37.62 -30.25
N PRO A 2 -67.52 38.76 -30.67
CA PRO A 2 -67.96 40.10 -30.23
C PRO A 2 -69.29 40.61 -30.85
N GLU A 3 -70.15 39.72 -31.36
CA GLU A 3 -71.40 40.09 -32.05
C GLU A 3 -72.67 39.39 -31.48
N LEU A 4 -72.55 38.69 -30.35
CA LEU A 4 -73.69 38.03 -29.70
C LEU A 4 -74.29 38.93 -28.62
N LEU A 5 -75.63 39.01 -28.56
CA LEU A 5 -76.36 39.72 -27.50
C LEU A 5 -76.05 39.12 -26.12
N ASP A 6 -75.86 39.96 -25.10
CA ASP A 6 -75.53 39.56 -23.73
C ASP A 6 -76.74 38.95 -23.00
N THR A 7 -77.14 37.75 -23.42
CA THR A 7 -78.12 36.91 -22.70
C THR A 7 -77.40 35.90 -21.81
N TYR A 8 -78.06 35.44 -20.75
CA TYR A 8 -77.52 34.41 -19.86
C TYR A 8 -77.13 33.14 -20.63
N ASP A 9 -77.96 32.72 -21.59
CA ASP A 9 -77.70 31.55 -22.43
C ASP A 9 -76.44 31.72 -23.31
N ASN A 10 -76.23 32.91 -23.87
CA ASN A 10 -75.05 33.20 -24.67
C ASN A 10 -73.77 33.23 -23.82
N LEU A 11 -73.85 33.79 -22.61
CA LEU A 11 -72.73 33.79 -21.67
C LEU A 11 -72.39 32.36 -21.20
N TRP A 12 -73.41 31.54 -20.93
CA TRP A 12 -73.22 30.14 -20.53
C TRP A 12 -72.62 29.31 -21.66
N ASN A 13 -73.11 29.45 -22.89
CA ASN A 13 -72.55 28.79 -24.06
C ASN A 13 -71.11 29.24 -24.34
N PHE A 14 -70.81 30.53 -24.18
CA PHE A 14 -69.45 31.05 -24.28
C PHE A 14 -68.54 30.41 -23.23
N PHE A 15 -68.96 30.36 -21.97
CA PHE A 15 -68.22 29.71 -20.90
C PHE A 15 -67.96 28.23 -21.19
N LEU A 16 -69.00 27.46 -21.56
CA LEU A 16 -68.87 26.04 -21.89
C LEU A 16 -67.93 25.80 -23.09
N SER A 17 -68.01 26.64 -24.12
CA SER A 17 -67.11 26.59 -25.26
C SER A 17 -65.65 26.82 -24.84
N ARG A 18 -65.39 27.86 -24.05
CA ARG A 18 -64.06 28.13 -23.50
C ARG A 18 -63.54 26.98 -22.64
N VAL A 19 -64.38 26.37 -21.81
CA VAL A 19 -63.99 25.21 -21.00
C VAL A 19 -63.64 24.02 -21.90
N ARG A 20 -64.45 23.70 -22.91
CA ARG A 20 -64.16 22.61 -23.86
C ARG A 20 -62.87 22.82 -24.65
N ASP A 21 -62.60 24.05 -25.07
CA ASP A 21 -61.41 24.36 -25.87
C ASP A 21 -60.11 24.31 -25.05
N ASN A 22 -60.18 24.59 -23.74
CA ASN A 22 -59.01 24.73 -22.88
C ASN A 22 -58.81 23.59 -21.87
N LEU A 23 -59.82 22.75 -21.63
CA LEU A 23 -59.72 21.61 -20.72
C LEU A 23 -59.39 20.32 -21.48
N HIS A 24 -58.12 19.91 -21.42
CA HIS A 24 -57.67 18.63 -21.93
C HIS A 24 -57.53 17.61 -20.80
N LEU A 25 -58.16 16.44 -20.95
CA LEU A 25 -58.11 15.35 -19.97
C LEU A 25 -57.32 14.17 -20.54
N CYS A 26 -56.32 13.70 -19.80
CA CYS A 26 -55.61 12.47 -20.10
C CYS A 26 -55.91 11.44 -19.00
N LEU A 27 -56.43 10.28 -19.39
CA LEU A 27 -56.85 9.22 -18.48
C LEU A 27 -55.98 7.98 -18.68
N CYS A 28 -55.23 7.59 -17.65
CA CYS A 28 -54.37 6.42 -17.69
C CYS A 28 -55.06 5.25 -16.98
N PHE A 29 -55.39 4.20 -17.74
CA PHE A 29 -56.01 2.99 -17.21
C PHE A 29 -55.08 1.78 -17.34
N SER A 30 -55.13 0.87 -16.36
CA SER A 30 -54.53 -0.45 -16.52
C SER A 30 -55.48 -1.34 -17.33
N PRO A 31 -55.00 -2.00 -18.40
CA PRO A 31 -55.80 -2.99 -19.12
C PRO A 31 -55.95 -4.31 -18.34
N VAL A 32 -55.23 -4.46 -17.21
CA VAL A 32 -55.25 -5.68 -16.40
C VAL A 32 -56.45 -5.69 -15.46
N GLY A 33 -57.29 -6.73 -15.59
CA GLY A 33 -58.45 -6.98 -14.75
C GLY A 33 -59.78 -6.47 -15.33
N GLU A 34 -60.89 -6.93 -14.76
CA GLU A 34 -62.23 -6.70 -15.34
C GLU A 34 -62.79 -5.29 -15.12
N LYS A 35 -62.21 -4.52 -14.18
CA LYS A 35 -62.75 -3.22 -13.76
C LYS A 35 -62.81 -2.22 -14.91
N PHE A 36 -61.78 -2.18 -15.74
CA PHE A 36 -61.74 -1.25 -16.87
C PHE A 36 -62.82 -1.58 -17.90
N SER A 37 -62.94 -2.85 -18.30
CA SER A 37 -63.98 -3.31 -19.23
C SER A 37 -65.39 -2.99 -18.72
N ARG A 38 -65.66 -3.19 -17.43
CA ARG A 38 -66.95 -2.85 -16.82
C ARG A 38 -67.22 -1.33 -16.84
N ARG A 39 -66.22 -0.50 -16.54
CA ARG A 39 -66.33 0.96 -16.59
C ARG A 39 -66.54 1.47 -18.02
N ALA A 40 -65.82 0.93 -18.99
CA ALA A 40 -65.98 1.29 -20.39
C ALA A 40 -67.40 1.01 -20.92
N ARG A 41 -68.02 -0.10 -20.47
CA ARG A 41 -69.44 -0.40 -20.78
C ARG A 41 -70.42 0.55 -20.08
N ASN A 42 -70.18 0.86 -18.82
CA ASN A 42 -71.07 1.74 -18.04
C ASN A 42 -70.98 3.21 -18.47
N PHE A 43 -69.84 3.63 -19.03
CA PHE A 43 -69.56 5.02 -19.44
C PHE A 43 -69.01 5.08 -20.87
N PRO A 44 -69.89 5.03 -21.90
CA PRO A 44 -69.47 5.04 -23.31
C PRO A 44 -68.67 6.27 -23.73
N GLY A 45 -68.84 7.40 -23.02
CA GLY A 45 -68.07 8.63 -23.25
C GLY A 45 -66.56 8.47 -23.09
N LEU A 46 -66.10 7.47 -22.32
CA LEU A 46 -64.66 7.15 -22.19
C LEU A 46 -64.05 6.63 -23.49
N ILE A 47 -64.84 5.98 -24.33
CA ILE A 47 -64.38 5.38 -25.59
C ILE A 47 -64.73 6.31 -26.77
N ASN A 48 -65.92 6.91 -26.75
CA ASN A 48 -66.41 7.74 -27.86
C ASN A 48 -65.88 9.18 -27.81
N GLY A 49 -65.48 9.68 -26.63
CA GLY A 49 -65.04 11.06 -26.41
C GLY A 49 -63.53 11.23 -26.27
N CYS A 50 -62.75 10.14 -26.33
CA CYS A 50 -61.30 10.16 -26.12
C CYS A 50 -60.59 9.38 -27.23
N THR A 51 -59.37 9.81 -27.56
CA THR A 51 -58.45 9.03 -28.38
C THR A 51 -57.76 7.97 -27.51
N ILE A 52 -57.73 6.73 -27.99
CA ILE A 52 -57.10 5.61 -27.28
C ILE A 52 -55.66 5.46 -27.78
N ASP A 53 -54.71 5.50 -26.85
CA ASP A 53 -53.30 5.19 -27.09
C ASP A 53 -52.89 3.93 -26.33
N TRP A 54 -52.24 2.99 -27.02
CA TRP A 54 -51.90 1.67 -26.49
C TRP A 54 -50.42 1.60 -26.10
N PHE A 55 -50.18 1.44 -24.80
CA PHE A 55 -48.83 1.24 -24.27
C PHE A 55 -48.44 -0.23 -24.36
N LEU A 56 -47.74 -0.58 -25.43
CA LEU A 56 -47.21 -1.92 -25.65
C LEU A 56 -45.95 -2.18 -24.80
N PRO A 57 -45.66 -3.45 -24.47
CA PRO A 57 -44.38 -3.83 -23.88
C PRO A 57 -43.21 -3.35 -24.75
N TRP A 58 -42.11 -2.98 -24.11
CA TRP A 58 -40.93 -2.54 -24.85
C TRP A 58 -40.38 -3.67 -25.74
N PRO A 59 -40.16 -3.41 -27.05
CA PRO A 59 -39.49 -4.37 -27.91
C PRO A 59 -38.03 -4.51 -27.47
N GLN A 60 -37.38 -5.59 -27.94
CA GLN A 60 -35.98 -5.86 -27.64
C GLN A 60 -35.08 -4.65 -27.96
N ASP A 61 -35.29 -4.00 -29.10
CA ASP A 61 -34.48 -2.84 -29.51
C ASP A 61 -34.62 -1.66 -28.54
N ALA A 62 -35.81 -1.43 -27.99
CA ALA A 62 -36.03 -0.39 -26.98
C ALA A 62 -35.35 -0.74 -25.65
N LEU A 63 -35.38 -2.01 -25.24
CA LEU A 63 -34.66 -2.49 -24.05
C LEU A 63 -33.14 -2.30 -24.21
N VAL A 64 -32.61 -2.65 -25.38
CA VAL A 64 -31.20 -2.43 -25.72
C VAL A 64 -30.89 -0.95 -25.68
N ALA A 65 -31.66 -0.09 -26.34
CA ALA A 65 -31.43 1.36 -26.34
C ALA A 65 -31.42 1.96 -24.92
N VAL A 66 -32.34 1.51 -24.05
CA VAL A 66 -32.36 1.89 -22.64
C VAL A 66 -31.08 1.45 -21.94
N SER A 67 -30.68 0.18 -22.07
CA SER A 67 -29.44 -0.31 -21.47
C SER A 67 -28.20 0.42 -22.00
N THR A 68 -28.14 0.73 -23.30
CA THR A 68 -27.06 1.50 -23.91
C THR A 68 -27.00 2.90 -23.35
N LYS A 69 -28.14 3.56 -23.12
CA LYS A 69 -28.17 4.88 -22.48
C LYS A 69 -27.64 4.84 -21.04
N PHE A 70 -28.10 3.90 -20.22
CA PHE A 70 -27.76 3.86 -18.80
C PHE A 70 -26.36 3.30 -18.51
N ILE A 71 -25.90 2.34 -19.31
CA ILE A 71 -24.57 1.71 -19.18
C ILE A 71 -23.52 2.44 -20.03
N GLY A 72 -23.92 3.10 -21.12
CA GLY A 72 -23.00 3.87 -21.98
C GLY A 72 -22.21 4.90 -21.19
N ASP A 73 -22.88 5.69 -20.36
CA ASP A 73 -22.27 6.72 -19.52
C ASP A 73 -21.56 6.16 -18.27
N PHE A 74 -21.70 4.85 -18.00
CA PHE A 74 -21.16 4.21 -16.81
C PHE A 74 -19.71 3.73 -17.02
N SER A 75 -18.81 4.11 -16.13
CA SER A 75 -17.40 3.68 -16.18
C SER A 75 -17.25 2.23 -15.71
N MET A 76 -16.70 1.38 -16.58
CA MET A 76 -16.48 -0.04 -16.30
C MET A 76 -15.06 -0.42 -16.70
N ALA A 77 -14.43 -1.28 -15.90
CA ALA A 77 -13.13 -1.89 -16.21
C ALA A 77 -13.32 -3.06 -17.20
N CYS A 78 -13.80 -2.77 -18.41
CA CYS A 78 -13.96 -3.74 -19.49
C CYS A 78 -13.70 -3.10 -20.86
N SER A 79 -13.55 -3.93 -21.90
CA SER A 79 -13.45 -3.45 -23.27
C SER A 79 -14.81 -2.92 -23.76
N ASP A 80 -14.80 -1.97 -24.70
CA ASP A 80 -16.04 -1.44 -25.29
C ASP A 80 -16.90 -2.54 -25.93
N ARG A 81 -16.24 -3.56 -26.53
CA ARG A 81 -16.93 -4.72 -27.10
C ARG A 81 -17.73 -5.48 -26.04
N ASP A 82 -17.12 -5.76 -24.89
CA ASP A 82 -17.79 -6.52 -23.82
C ASP A 82 -18.90 -5.66 -23.18
N LYS A 83 -18.70 -4.33 -23.12
CA LYS A 83 -19.73 -3.37 -22.68
C LYS A 83 -20.94 -3.36 -23.62
N THR A 84 -20.73 -3.36 -24.94
CA THR A 84 -21.83 -3.49 -25.92
C THR A 84 -22.52 -4.86 -25.82
N SER A 85 -21.76 -5.94 -25.64
CA SER A 85 -22.34 -7.27 -25.42
C SER A 85 -23.19 -7.33 -24.14
N LEU A 86 -22.77 -6.65 -23.08
CA LEU A 86 -23.53 -6.55 -21.84
C LEU A 86 -24.85 -5.80 -22.04
N GLN A 87 -24.85 -4.69 -22.76
CA GLN A 87 -26.07 -3.93 -23.09
C GLN A 87 -27.09 -4.80 -23.83
N LEU A 88 -26.64 -5.49 -24.89
CA LEU A 88 -27.47 -6.44 -25.63
C LEU A 88 -28.03 -7.55 -24.73
N HIS A 89 -27.17 -8.10 -23.88
CA HIS A 89 -27.54 -9.18 -22.95
C HIS A 89 -28.58 -8.73 -21.92
N MET A 90 -28.47 -7.52 -21.36
CA MET A 90 -29.44 -6.98 -20.41
C MET A 90 -30.85 -6.92 -21.02
N GLY A 91 -30.97 -6.54 -22.30
CA GLY A 91 -32.26 -6.57 -23.00
C GLY A 91 -32.81 -7.99 -23.12
N HIS A 92 -31.96 -8.95 -23.55
CA HIS A 92 -32.36 -10.36 -23.69
C HIS A 92 -32.84 -10.97 -22.36
N VAL A 93 -32.16 -10.65 -21.26
CA VAL A 93 -32.57 -11.13 -19.92
C VAL A 93 -33.98 -10.66 -19.58
N HIS A 94 -34.33 -9.41 -19.88
CA HIS A 94 -35.68 -8.90 -19.60
C HIS A 94 -36.77 -9.61 -20.42
N VAL A 95 -36.50 -9.88 -21.70
CA VAL A 95 -37.40 -10.68 -22.55
C VAL A 95 -37.53 -12.11 -22.04
N ALA A 96 -36.42 -12.72 -21.61
CA ALA A 96 -36.43 -14.06 -21.04
C ALA A 96 -37.26 -14.13 -19.75
N VAL A 97 -37.11 -13.16 -18.84
CA VAL A 97 -37.92 -13.10 -17.61
C VAL A 97 -39.41 -12.94 -17.95
N THR A 98 -39.75 -12.13 -18.95
CA THR A 98 -41.14 -11.99 -19.42
C THR A 98 -41.72 -13.30 -19.91
N GLN A 99 -40.93 -14.10 -20.64
CA GLN A 99 -41.32 -15.43 -21.10
C GLN A 99 -41.50 -16.40 -19.92
N VAL A 100 -40.58 -16.39 -18.95
CA VAL A 100 -40.67 -17.22 -17.74
C VAL A 100 -41.91 -16.86 -16.91
N CYS A 101 -42.29 -15.59 -16.82
CA CYS A 101 -43.53 -15.19 -16.14
C CYS A 101 -44.78 -15.81 -16.79
N ARG A 102 -44.80 -15.95 -18.13
CA ARG A 102 -45.90 -16.63 -18.85
C ARG A 102 -45.93 -18.13 -18.55
N GLU A 103 -44.77 -18.77 -18.56
CA GLU A 103 -44.65 -20.19 -18.21
C GLU A 103 -45.06 -20.46 -16.76
N TYR A 104 -44.66 -19.57 -15.84
CA TYR A 104 -45.03 -19.63 -14.43
C TYR A 104 -46.55 -19.55 -14.25
N PHE A 105 -47.22 -18.65 -14.96
CA PHE A 105 -48.67 -18.59 -14.98
C PHE A 105 -49.28 -19.87 -15.57
N GLY A 106 -48.73 -20.40 -16.67
CA GLY A 106 -49.20 -21.63 -17.28
C GLY A 106 -49.18 -22.84 -16.33
N LYS A 107 -48.12 -22.97 -15.52
CA LYS A 107 -47.93 -24.08 -14.58
C LYS A 107 -48.69 -23.90 -13.27
N TYR A 108 -48.63 -22.70 -12.67
CA TYR A 108 -49.09 -22.48 -11.30
C TYR A 108 -50.35 -21.63 -11.20
N ARG A 109 -50.85 -21.09 -12.32
CA ARG A 109 -52.00 -20.15 -12.37
C ARG A 109 -51.83 -18.94 -11.45
N ARG A 110 -50.58 -18.57 -11.16
CA ARG A 110 -50.21 -17.39 -10.37
C ARG A 110 -49.64 -16.32 -11.28
N HIS A 111 -50.21 -15.13 -11.24
CA HIS A 111 -49.72 -14.00 -12.02
C HIS A 111 -48.51 -13.36 -11.35
N VAL A 112 -47.42 -13.20 -12.12
CA VAL A 112 -46.25 -12.40 -11.77
C VAL A 112 -46.07 -11.38 -12.89
N TYR A 113 -45.83 -10.13 -12.52
CA TYR A 113 -45.75 -9.02 -13.48
C TYR A 113 -44.35 -8.46 -13.52
N VAL A 114 -43.89 -8.20 -14.74
CA VAL A 114 -42.63 -7.52 -15.02
C VAL A 114 -42.99 -6.21 -15.69
N THR A 115 -42.41 -5.11 -15.22
CA THR A 115 -42.67 -3.77 -15.75
C THR A 115 -41.37 -3.13 -16.24
N PRO A 116 -41.44 -2.14 -17.15
CA PRO A 116 -40.27 -1.34 -17.50
C PRO A 116 -39.57 -0.72 -16.29
N LYS A 117 -40.33 -0.35 -15.24
CA LYS A 117 -39.77 0.13 -13.98
C LYS A 117 -38.89 -0.92 -13.29
N SER A 118 -39.30 -2.18 -13.28
CA SER A 118 -38.49 -3.28 -12.76
C SER A 118 -37.18 -3.43 -13.52
N TYR A 119 -37.17 -3.21 -14.84
CA TYR A 119 -35.96 -3.22 -15.67
C TYR A 119 -35.00 -2.07 -15.31
N LEU A 120 -35.55 -0.86 -15.15
CA LEU A 120 -34.75 0.31 -14.73
C LEU A 120 -34.13 0.10 -13.35
N SER A 121 -34.90 -0.46 -12.40
CA SER A 121 -34.38 -0.84 -11.08
C SER A 121 -33.30 -1.91 -11.16
N PHE A 122 -33.43 -2.89 -12.06
CA PHE A 122 -32.39 -3.89 -12.31
C PHE A 122 -31.08 -3.25 -12.80
N ILE A 123 -31.15 -2.36 -13.79
CA ILE A 123 -29.96 -1.66 -14.31
C ILE A 123 -29.32 -0.79 -13.22
N ALA A 124 -30.14 -0.05 -12.46
CA ALA A 124 -29.65 0.76 -11.34
C ALA A 124 -28.96 -0.11 -10.28
N GLY A 125 -29.56 -1.22 -9.90
CA GLY A 125 -28.98 -2.18 -8.96
C GLY A 125 -27.68 -2.79 -9.48
N TYR A 126 -27.59 -3.11 -10.77
CA TYR A 126 -26.37 -3.60 -11.40
C TYR A 126 -25.23 -2.57 -11.27
N ARG A 127 -25.49 -1.29 -11.57
CA ARG A 127 -24.49 -0.23 -11.44
C ARG A 127 -23.98 -0.08 -10.02
N SER A 128 -24.88 0.02 -9.04
CA SER A 128 -24.50 0.15 -7.63
C SER A 128 -23.71 -1.06 -7.13
N LEU A 129 -24.11 -2.28 -7.51
CA LEU A 129 -23.38 -3.49 -7.15
C LEU A 129 -22.00 -3.54 -7.80
N TYR A 130 -21.90 -3.15 -9.07
CA TYR A 130 -20.64 -3.11 -9.80
C TYR A 130 -19.64 -2.12 -9.17
N GLU A 131 -20.08 -0.91 -8.84
CA GLU A 131 -19.23 0.08 -8.15
C GLU A 131 -18.71 -0.43 -6.81
N ALA A 132 -19.60 -1.02 -6.00
CA ALA A 132 -19.23 -1.61 -4.71
C ALA A 132 -18.18 -2.72 -4.88
N LYS A 133 -18.42 -3.67 -5.80
CA LYS A 133 -17.52 -4.80 -6.04
C LYS A 133 -16.20 -4.39 -6.68
N LEU A 134 -16.22 -3.44 -7.60
CA LEU A 134 -14.99 -2.91 -8.18
C LEU A 134 -14.16 -2.15 -7.13
N GLY A 135 -14.81 -1.44 -6.20
CA GLY A 135 -14.17 -0.81 -5.06
C GLY A 135 -13.47 -1.83 -4.15
N GLU A 136 -14.16 -2.92 -3.78
CA GLU A 136 -13.58 -4.02 -3.01
C GLU A 136 -12.34 -4.63 -3.70
N VAL A 137 -12.42 -4.88 -5.01
CA VAL A 137 -11.32 -5.45 -5.80
C VAL A 137 -10.14 -4.47 -5.89
N ARG A 138 -10.39 -3.18 -6.09
CA ARG A 138 -9.33 -2.15 -6.14
C ARG A 138 -8.57 -2.06 -4.82
N MET A 139 -9.30 -2.05 -3.69
CA MET A 139 -8.70 -2.07 -2.35
C MET A 139 -7.76 -3.26 -2.14
N LEU A 140 -8.18 -4.44 -2.59
CA LEU A 140 -7.36 -5.65 -2.51
C LEU A 140 -6.14 -5.56 -3.43
N ALA A 141 -6.34 -5.12 -4.67
CA ALA A 141 -5.26 -4.92 -5.64
C ALA A 141 -4.21 -3.93 -5.12
N ASP A 142 -4.63 -2.80 -4.55
CA ASP A 142 -3.72 -1.81 -3.97
C ASP A 142 -2.91 -2.38 -2.80
N THR A 143 -3.54 -3.24 -1.99
CA THR A 143 -2.86 -3.90 -0.87
C THR A 143 -1.79 -4.87 -1.37
N ILE A 144 -2.11 -5.65 -2.39
CA ILE A 144 -1.16 -6.58 -3.02
C ILE A 144 -0.02 -5.80 -3.68
N ASN A 145 -0.33 -4.73 -4.42
CA ASN A 145 0.68 -3.90 -5.09
C ASN A 145 1.62 -3.21 -4.10
N ARG A 146 1.10 -2.71 -2.97
CA ARG A 146 1.94 -2.18 -1.87
C ARG A 146 2.84 -3.27 -1.28
N GLY A 147 2.32 -4.47 -1.06
CA GLY A 147 3.10 -5.61 -0.59
C GLY A 147 4.22 -5.98 -1.56
N LEU A 148 3.93 -6.06 -2.86
CA LEU A 148 4.91 -6.31 -3.92
C LEU A 148 5.99 -5.22 -3.96
N ALA A 149 5.61 -3.94 -3.85
CA ALA A 149 6.58 -2.84 -3.80
C ALA A 149 7.56 -3.00 -2.63
N LYS A 150 7.06 -3.38 -1.44
CA LYS A 150 7.92 -3.66 -0.28
C LYS A 150 8.82 -4.87 -0.47
N LEU A 151 8.35 -5.90 -1.16
CA LEU A 151 9.19 -7.06 -1.50
C LEU A 151 10.31 -6.68 -2.48
N PHE A 152 10.03 -5.82 -3.46
CA PHE A 152 11.06 -5.33 -4.38
C PHE A 152 12.07 -4.42 -3.69
N GLU A 153 11.64 -3.51 -2.80
CA GLU A 153 12.54 -2.70 -1.96
C GLU A 153 13.47 -3.60 -1.14
N ALA A 154 12.92 -4.59 -0.42
CA ALA A 154 13.72 -5.52 0.38
C ALA A 154 14.68 -6.37 -0.48
N GLN A 155 14.28 -6.75 -1.70
CA GLN A 155 15.15 -7.45 -2.63
C GLN A 155 16.36 -6.59 -3.03
N GLU A 156 16.15 -5.30 -3.26
CA GLU A 156 17.22 -4.35 -3.57
C GLU A 156 18.15 -4.14 -2.37
N ASP A 157 17.59 -3.96 -1.16
CA ASP A 157 18.36 -3.84 0.08
C ASP A 157 19.26 -5.06 0.33
N VAL A 158 18.74 -6.28 0.12
CA VAL A 158 19.51 -7.52 0.26
C VAL A 158 20.65 -7.56 -0.76
N LYS A 159 20.40 -7.15 -2.01
CA LYS A 159 21.41 -7.11 -3.06
C LYS A 159 22.54 -6.14 -2.71
N ASP A 160 22.23 -4.99 -2.13
CA ASP A 160 23.23 -4.01 -1.71
C ASP A 160 23.99 -4.45 -0.46
N MET A 161 23.31 -5.08 0.50
CA MET A 161 23.94 -5.69 1.66
C MET A 161 24.93 -6.79 1.27
N GLN A 162 24.58 -7.63 0.29
CA GLN A 162 25.49 -8.64 -0.25
C GLN A 162 26.76 -8.04 -0.86
N LYS A 163 26.65 -6.92 -1.60
CA LYS A 163 27.83 -6.21 -2.13
C LYS A 163 28.71 -5.67 -0.99
N MET A 164 28.09 -5.04 0.02
CA MET A 164 28.83 -4.50 1.18
C MET A 164 29.52 -5.59 1.98
N LEU A 165 28.85 -6.71 2.25
CA LEU A 165 29.42 -7.89 2.91
C LEU A 165 30.63 -8.43 2.14
N GLY A 166 30.52 -8.52 0.81
CA GLY A 166 31.63 -8.94 -0.05
C GLY A 166 32.85 -8.02 0.10
N ALA A 167 32.65 -6.70 0.08
CA ALA A 167 33.73 -5.73 0.30
C ALA A 167 34.34 -5.83 1.70
N LYS A 168 33.51 -5.85 2.75
CA LYS A 168 33.97 -5.94 4.14
C LYS A 168 34.70 -7.23 4.46
N ASN A 169 34.29 -8.37 3.89
CA ASN A 169 35.03 -9.63 4.06
C ASN A 169 36.44 -9.56 3.45
N ARG A 170 36.61 -8.87 2.32
CA ARG A 170 37.94 -8.65 1.72
C ARG A 170 38.81 -7.79 2.61
N ASP A 171 38.28 -6.67 3.10
CA ASP A 171 38.98 -5.79 4.05
C ASP A 171 39.37 -6.53 5.33
N LEU A 172 38.46 -7.34 5.88
CA LEU A 172 38.70 -8.14 7.08
C LEU A 172 39.83 -9.15 6.84
N THR A 173 39.82 -9.85 5.70
CA THR A 173 40.86 -10.83 5.35
C THR A 173 42.23 -10.16 5.24
N GLU A 174 42.31 -8.99 4.61
CA GLU A 174 43.56 -8.23 4.51
C GLU A 174 44.01 -7.71 5.87
N ALA A 175 43.11 -7.17 6.68
CA ALA A 175 43.43 -6.73 8.04
C ALA A 175 43.92 -7.89 8.93
N GLN A 176 43.30 -9.07 8.82
CA GLN A 176 43.75 -10.28 9.50
C GLN A 176 45.15 -10.70 9.03
N ARG A 177 45.42 -10.65 7.72
CA ARG A 177 46.74 -10.94 7.14
C ARG A 177 47.81 -10.00 7.69
N VAL A 178 47.54 -8.69 7.69
CA VAL A 178 48.44 -7.67 8.22
C VAL A 178 48.65 -7.85 9.73
N SER A 179 47.58 -8.08 10.48
CA SER A 179 47.65 -8.27 11.93
C SER A 179 48.43 -9.53 12.30
N ALA A 180 48.26 -10.63 11.57
CA ALA A 180 49.05 -11.86 11.75
C ALA A 180 50.55 -11.63 11.49
N SER A 181 50.89 -10.87 10.43
CA SER A 181 52.28 -10.48 10.13
C SER A 181 52.88 -9.64 11.25
N LEU A 182 52.14 -8.63 11.72
CA LEU A 182 52.60 -7.76 12.81
C LEU A 182 52.77 -8.52 14.13
N LEU A 183 51.87 -9.46 14.45
CA LEU A 183 51.99 -10.34 15.61
C LEU A 183 53.26 -11.19 15.52
N GLN A 184 53.59 -11.70 14.33
CA GLN A 184 54.82 -12.46 14.12
C GLN A 184 56.06 -11.58 14.34
N GLU A 185 56.09 -10.38 13.77
CA GLU A 185 57.19 -9.41 13.97
C GLU A 185 57.34 -9.03 15.45
N ILE A 186 56.24 -8.70 16.14
CA ILE A 186 56.24 -8.38 17.57
C ILE A 186 56.79 -9.56 18.36
N SER A 187 56.29 -10.78 18.12
CA SER A 187 56.78 -11.97 18.84
C SER A 187 58.28 -12.19 18.64
N SER A 188 58.80 -11.94 17.44
CA SER A 188 60.23 -12.03 17.14
C SER A 188 61.04 -10.94 17.85
N SER A 189 60.55 -9.70 17.84
CA SER A 189 61.18 -8.55 18.49
C SER A 189 61.17 -8.68 20.02
N THR A 190 60.06 -9.14 20.61
CA THR A 190 59.96 -9.46 22.03
C THR A 190 60.91 -10.59 22.42
N ALA A 191 61.06 -11.64 21.61
CA ALA A 191 62.03 -12.70 21.88
C ALA A 191 63.48 -12.18 21.87
N VAL A 192 63.82 -11.27 20.95
CA VAL A 192 65.13 -10.60 20.94
C VAL A 192 65.31 -9.70 22.16
N ALA A 193 64.30 -8.90 22.52
CA ALA A 193 64.34 -8.00 23.67
C ALA A 193 64.48 -8.78 24.99
N GLU A 194 63.77 -9.89 25.18
CA GLU A 194 63.92 -10.74 26.37
C GLU A 194 65.30 -11.42 26.41
N LYS A 195 65.85 -11.85 25.27
CA LYS A 195 67.23 -12.36 25.22
C LYS A 195 68.25 -11.30 25.63
N GLU A 196 68.07 -10.07 25.16
CA GLU A 196 68.97 -8.96 25.50
C GLU A 196 68.82 -8.54 26.97
N LYS A 197 67.58 -8.48 27.48
CA LYS A 197 67.29 -8.24 28.90
C LYS A 197 67.93 -9.30 29.80
N ALA A 198 67.90 -10.58 29.42
CA ALA A 198 68.58 -11.65 30.14
C ALA A 198 70.11 -11.45 30.17
N LYS A 199 70.73 -11.03 29.05
CA LYS A 199 72.15 -10.68 29.02
C LYS A 199 72.45 -9.49 29.93
N VAL A 200 71.66 -8.42 29.83
CA VAL A 200 71.84 -7.23 30.67
C VAL A 200 71.71 -7.59 32.15
N ALA A 201 70.74 -8.43 32.53
CA ALA A 201 70.61 -8.91 33.91
C ALA A 201 71.88 -9.63 34.41
N THR A 202 72.47 -10.52 33.60
CA THR A 202 73.73 -11.18 33.97
C THR A 202 74.91 -10.20 34.11
N ILE A 203 74.97 -9.16 33.27
CA ILE A 203 76.00 -8.12 33.34
C ILE A 203 75.79 -7.28 34.61
N VAL A 204 74.55 -6.88 34.90
CA VAL A 204 74.20 -6.11 36.09
C VAL A 204 74.59 -6.88 37.34
N ASP A 205 74.24 -8.17 37.45
CA ASP A 205 74.63 -9.02 38.59
C ASP A 205 76.16 -9.15 38.74
N ALA A 206 76.89 -9.29 37.63
CA ALA A 206 78.35 -9.34 37.65
C ALA A 206 78.97 -8.01 38.10
N VAL A 207 78.40 -6.88 37.64
CA VAL A 207 78.86 -5.53 38.00
C VAL A 207 78.53 -5.21 39.46
N THR A 208 77.35 -5.54 39.98
CA THR A 208 77.02 -5.36 41.40
C THR A 208 77.92 -6.22 42.29
N LYS A 209 78.21 -7.46 41.89
CA LYS A 209 79.17 -8.31 42.62
C LYS A 209 80.57 -7.70 42.64
N LYS A 210 81.10 -7.27 41.49
CA LYS A 210 82.40 -6.58 41.42
C LYS A 210 82.42 -5.27 42.21
N ALA A 211 81.34 -4.49 42.16
CA ALA A 211 81.22 -3.24 42.92
C ALA A 211 81.25 -3.53 44.43
N TYR A 212 80.60 -4.59 44.89
CA TYR A 212 80.68 -5.04 46.28
C TYR A 212 82.10 -5.48 46.66
N GLU A 213 82.77 -6.29 45.83
CA GLU A 213 84.16 -6.71 46.05
C GLU A 213 85.13 -5.51 46.13
N ILE A 214 84.98 -4.53 45.23
CA ILE A 214 85.76 -3.28 45.24
C ILE A 214 85.46 -2.46 46.50
N ALA A 215 84.20 -2.37 46.93
CA ALA A 215 83.84 -1.64 48.15
C ALA A 215 84.46 -2.28 49.40
N VAL A 216 84.48 -3.61 49.48
CA VAL A 216 85.17 -4.34 50.55
C VAL A 216 86.68 -4.11 50.49
N ALA A 217 87.31 -4.29 49.33
CA ALA A 217 88.75 -4.05 49.15
C ALA A 217 89.13 -2.60 49.48
N LYS A 218 88.34 -1.62 49.06
CA LYS A 218 88.53 -0.20 49.38
C LYS A 218 88.47 0.03 50.90
N LYS A 219 87.48 -0.52 51.59
CA LYS A 219 87.36 -0.41 53.05
C LYS A 219 88.56 -1.02 53.77
N THR A 220 89.12 -2.11 53.23
CA THR A 220 90.32 -2.77 53.77
C THR A 220 91.57 -1.92 53.55
N CYS A 221 91.77 -1.38 52.34
CA CYS A 221 92.88 -0.47 52.05
C CYS A 221 92.80 0.84 52.84
N GLU A 222 91.60 1.40 53.04
CA GLU A 222 91.42 2.60 53.88
C GLU A 222 91.75 2.30 55.36
N HIS A 223 91.47 1.09 55.84
CA HIS A 223 91.87 0.65 57.18
C HIS A 223 93.39 0.48 57.30
N ASP A 224 94.03 -0.17 56.32
CA ASP A 224 95.49 -0.34 56.30
C ASP A 224 96.23 1.00 56.15
N LEU A 225 95.68 1.93 55.36
CA LEU A 225 96.17 3.30 55.26
C LEU A 225 96.05 4.02 56.61
N ALA A 226 94.92 3.89 57.31
CA ALA A 226 94.73 4.50 58.63
C ALA A 226 95.70 3.93 59.68
N LEU A 227 96.12 2.67 59.57
CA LEU A 227 97.14 2.05 60.42
C LEU A 227 98.57 2.46 60.06
N ALA A 228 98.86 2.73 58.79
CA ALA A 228 100.18 3.17 58.33
C ALA A 228 100.41 4.69 58.40
N GLN A 229 99.33 5.49 58.43
CA GLN A 229 99.38 6.95 58.52
C GLN A 229 100.14 7.48 59.75
N PRO A 230 100.05 6.88 60.95
CA PRO A 230 100.82 7.31 62.12
C PRO A 230 102.32 7.14 61.91
N ALA A 231 102.75 6.01 61.35
CA ALA A 231 104.16 5.73 61.07
C ALA A 231 104.74 6.66 59.98
N LEU A 232 103.92 7.04 58.99
CA LEU A 232 104.31 8.02 57.96
C LEU A 232 104.40 9.44 58.53
N ASN A 233 103.45 9.86 59.37
CA ASN A 233 103.48 11.17 60.01
C ASN A 233 104.66 11.30 60.97
N GLU A 234 104.99 10.23 61.72
CA GLU A 234 106.16 10.18 62.60
C GLU A 234 107.48 10.25 61.81
N ALA A 235 107.57 9.61 60.63
CA ALA A 235 108.72 9.74 59.73
C ALA A 235 108.84 11.14 59.10
N VAL A 236 107.73 11.82 58.79
CA VAL A 236 107.71 13.19 58.25
C VAL A 236 108.05 14.23 59.32
N ASP A 237 107.62 14.02 60.57
CA ASP A 237 107.96 14.91 61.69
C ASP A 237 109.44 14.76 62.12
N ALA A 238 109.99 13.54 62.07
CA ALA A 238 111.43 13.31 62.26
C ALA A 238 112.29 13.96 61.15
N LEU A 239 111.76 14.10 59.92
CA LEU A 239 112.44 14.81 58.84
C LEU A 239 112.39 16.35 59.02
N LYS A 240 111.34 16.88 59.67
CA LYS A 240 111.19 18.31 59.96
C LYS A 240 111.98 18.81 61.18
N SER A 241 112.50 17.92 62.03
CA SER A 241 113.42 18.30 63.12
C SER A 241 114.89 18.40 62.69
N ILE A 242 115.19 18.25 61.40
CA ILE A 242 116.52 18.46 60.79
C ILE A 242 116.36 19.43 59.60
N SER A 243 116.01 20.70 59.90
CA SER A 243 116.38 21.91 59.14
C SER A 243 115.91 23.15 59.87
#